data_AF-A0A5C6AI94-F1
#
_entry.id   AF-A0A5C6AI94-F1
#
_cell.length_a   1.000
_cell.length_b   1.000
_cell.length_c   1.000
_cell.angle_alpha   90.00
_cell.angle_beta   90.00
_cell.angle_gamma   90.00
#
_symmetry.space_group_name_H-M   'P 1'
#
loop_
_entity.id
_entity.type
_entity.pdbx_description
1 polymer ?
#
loop_
_entity_poly.entity_id
_entity_poly.type
_entity_poly.pdbx_seq_one_letter_code
_entity_poly.pdbx_strand_id
1 'polypeptide(L)'
;MNLKTSSLTTLSAAVGLLAAVGTSSPLLAAPLLQFVDNMNGSVTLQVTPDAGLLPGSLGAETALSVQGVGVNFTGVSIADTTVWDTANPGANPFTGGETNGLYTNLAANEIFAAYGSAVLNSPAATNFLTINYTGAGTILASGLVAQQGTNFNNLSASVGVGSSTPQLPTIQFVDNGDGTVTLQIVAYESGSTGSELAFSVDVGDGLLITSAVIADSATFDMANPGDNPFTGTVTNGLYTDFVANQVFASYGSGILSPGTYDFLTLGVSGNGTLNATGVVSQQGMLNSGLSASIDLVPEPTSALLLTVGVVACGCRYRAA
;
A
#
# COMPACT_ATOMS: atom_id res chain seq x y z
N MET A 1 37.00 -56.06 58.40
CA MET A 1 37.71 -55.21 59.38
C MET A 1 38.99 -54.71 58.70
N ASN A 2 39.31 -53.42 58.85
CA ASN A 2 40.50 -52.70 58.34
C ASN A 2 40.53 -52.18 56.90
N LEU A 3 39.94 -50.98 56.76
CA LEU A 3 40.51 -49.69 56.32
C LEU A 3 41.88 -49.57 55.59
N LYS A 4 41.87 -48.59 54.66
CA LYS A 4 42.94 -47.65 54.21
C LYS A 4 44.03 -48.22 53.25
N THR A 5 44.56 -47.53 52.23
CA THR A 5 44.58 -46.10 51.83
C THR A 5 45.05 -45.97 50.37
N SER A 6 44.52 -44.95 49.68
CA SER A 6 45.11 -44.05 48.67
C SER A 6 46.35 -44.44 47.85
N SER A 7 46.25 -44.29 46.52
CA SER A 7 47.23 -43.48 45.76
C SER A 7 46.74 -43.15 44.34
N LEU A 8 46.91 -41.87 44.01
CA LEU A 8 46.66 -41.15 42.76
C LEU A 8 47.53 -41.69 41.61
N THR A 9 47.03 -41.74 40.38
CA THR A 9 47.83 -41.49 39.17
C THR A 9 46.92 -41.20 37.98
N THR A 10 46.99 -39.97 37.51
CA THR A 10 46.44 -39.48 36.25
C THR A 10 47.12 -40.19 35.08
N LEU A 11 46.34 -40.86 34.23
CA LEU A 11 46.77 -41.26 32.89
C LEU A 11 45.85 -40.61 31.85
N SER A 12 46.40 -39.63 31.15
CA SER A 12 45.86 -39.06 29.92
C SER A 12 45.80 -40.14 28.84
N ALA A 13 44.61 -40.44 28.34
CA ALA A 13 44.42 -41.18 27.10
C ALA A 13 43.54 -40.36 26.17
N ALA A 14 44.20 -39.66 25.25
CA ALA A 14 43.58 -39.17 24.02
C ALA A 14 43.22 -40.40 23.17
N VAL A 15 41.92 -40.62 22.94
CA VAL A 15 41.42 -41.54 21.91
C VAL A 15 40.51 -40.74 21.01
N GLY A 16 40.82 -40.83 19.71
CA GLY A 16 40.41 -39.90 18.67
C GLY A 16 38.91 -39.70 18.57
N LEU A 17 38.53 -38.42 18.47
CA LEU A 17 37.26 -38.01 17.95
C LEU A 17 37.19 -38.50 16.49
N LEU A 18 36.48 -39.60 16.27
CA LEU A 18 36.02 -40.01 14.96
C LEU A 18 35.10 -38.88 14.47
N ALA A 19 35.64 -37.99 13.64
CA ALA A 19 34.82 -37.04 12.90
C ALA A 19 33.93 -37.90 11.98
N ALA A 20 32.70 -38.14 12.43
CA ALA A 20 31.64 -38.49 11.52
C ALA A 20 31.53 -37.30 10.56
N VAL A 21 32.16 -37.44 9.40
CA VAL A 21 31.83 -36.65 8.22
C VAL A 21 30.38 -37.02 7.93
N GLY A 22 29.47 -36.30 8.58
CA GLY A 22 28.10 -36.25 8.16
C GLY A 22 28.16 -35.68 6.76
N THR A 23 28.14 -36.56 5.77
CA THR A 23 27.67 -36.21 4.45
C THR A 23 26.20 -35.85 4.63
N SER A 24 25.93 -34.63 5.08
CA SER A 24 24.73 -33.95 4.64
C SER A 24 24.87 -33.99 3.13
N SER A 25 24.16 -34.92 2.49
CA SER A 25 23.92 -34.85 1.06
C SER A 25 23.62 -33.39 0.75
N PRO A 26 24.28 -32.77 -0.24
CA PRO A 26 23.94 -31.41 -0.60
C PRO A 26 22.42 -31.40 -0.77
N LEU A 27 21.72 -30.55 -0.02
CA LEU A 27 20.34 -30.24 -0.33
C LEU A 27 20.38 -29.90 -1.82
N LEU A 28 19.81 -30.75 -2.67
CA LEU A 28 19.72 -30.48 -4.09
C LEU A 28 18.91 -29.19 -4.17
N ALA A 29 19.60 -28.07 -4.39
CA ALA A 29 18.95 -26.82 -4.67
C ALA A 29 18.11 -27.07 -5.93
N ALA A 30 16.82 -26.88 -5.83
CA ALA A 30 15.87 -27.05 -6.91
C ALA A 30 15.11 -25.73 -7.04
N PRO A 31 14.60 -25.41 -8.24
CA PRO A 31 13.76 -24.24 -8.40
C PRO A 31 12.55 -24.29 -7.45
N LEU A 32 12.13 -23.11 -6.99
CA LEU A 32 11.02 -22.95 -6.06
C LEU A 32 9.95 -22.04 -6.64
N LEU A 33 8.68 -22.37 -6.39
CA LEU A 33 7.53 -21.49 -6.56
C LEU A 33 7.10 -20.95 -5.20
N GLN A 34 6.87 -19.64 -5.13
CA GLN A 34 6.38 -19.00 -3.90
C GLN A 34 5.47 -17.82 -4.20
N PHE A 35 4.50 -17.58 -3.34
CA PHE A 35 3.70 -16.36 -3.37
C PHE A 35 4.29 -15.30 -2.45
N VAL A 36 4.13 -14.04 -2.85
CA VAL A 36 4.33 -12.85 -2.04
C VAL A 36 3.00 -12.09 -2.01
N ASP A 37 2.42 -11.92 -0.83
CA ASP A 37 1.25 -11.05 -0.63
C ASP A 37 1.72 -9.59 -0.64
N ASN A 38 1.17 -8.79 -1.55
CA ASN A 38 1.53 -7.38 -1.70
C ASN A 38 0.71 -6.48 -0.77
N MET A 39 -0.23 -7.04 0.02
CA MET A 39 -1.07 -6.33 1.01
C MET A 39 -1.94 -5.21 0.42
N ASN A 40 -2.22 -5.26 -0.88
CA ASN A 40 -2.96 -4.25 -1.64
C ASN A 40 -4.00 -4.86 -2.59
N GLY A 41 -4.52 -6.05 -2.26
CA GLY A 41 -5.43 -6.79 -3.15
C GLY A 41 -4.74 -7.43 -4.35
N SER A 42 -3.43 -7.63 -4.27
CA SER A 42 -2.68 -8.41 -5.26
C SER A 42 -1.66 -9.34 -4.60
N VAL A 43 -1.38 -10.47 -5.28
CA VAL A 43 -0.28 -11.38 -4.94
C VAL A 43 0.67 -11.48 -6.12
N THR A 44 1.95 -11.66 -5.83
CA THR A 44 2.98 -11.94 -6.83
C THR A 44 3.41 -13.40 -6.71
N LEU A 45 3.30 -14.17 -7.79
CA LEU A 45 3.92 -15.49 -7.89
C LEU A 45 5.36 -15.32 -8.37
N GLN A 46 6.31 -15.84 -7.61
CA GLN A 46 7.73 -15.79 -7.89
C GLN A 46 8.29 -17.17 -8.20
N VAL A 47 9.31 -17.19 -9.07
CA VAL A 47 10.13 -18.36 -9.35
C VAL A 47 11.56 -18.07 -8.90
N THR A 48 12.08 -18.90 -8.00
CA THR A 48 13.51 -18.84 -7.60
C THR A 48 14.25 -19.93 -8.36
N PRO A 49 15.24 -19.60 -9.20
CA PRO A 49 16.03 -20.60 -9.91
C PRO A 49 16.99 -21.35 -8.97
N ASP A 50 17.40 -22.55 -9.37
CA ASP A 50 18.54 -23.22 -8.74
C ASP A 50 19.83 -22.48 -9.11
N ALA A 51 20.51 -21.96 -8.08
CA ALA A 51 21.78 -21.27 -8.22
C ALA A 51 22.88 -22.13 -8.84
N GLY A 52 22.85 -23.45 -8.64
CA GLY A 52 23.80 -24.41 -9.20
C GLY A 52 23.69 -24.60 -10.71
N LEU A 53 22.58 -24.16 -11.31
CA LEU A 53 22.31 -24.26 -12.74
C LEU A 53 22.39 -22.90 -13.46
N LEU A 54 22.96 -21.88 -12.81
CA LEU A 54 23.17 -20.55 -13.37
C LEU A 54 24.58 -20.36 -13.96
N PRO A 55 24.73 -19.51 -15.00
CA PRO A 55 23.66 -18.89 -15.77
C PRO A 55 22.92 -19.90 -16.66
N GLY A 56 21.63 -19.69 -16.91
CA GLY A 56 20.84 -20.66 -17.65
C GLY A 56 19.44 -20.21 -18.04
N SER A 57 18.81 -20.97 -18.93
CA SER A 57 17.41 -20.73 -19.32
C SER A 57 16.45 -21.23 -18.23
N LEU A 58 15.34 -20.54 -18.05
CA LEU A 58 14.27 -20.92 -17.13
C LEU A 58 12.93 -20.93 -17.86
N GLY A 59 12.06 -21.88 -17.54
CA GLY A 59 10.68 -21.93 -17.99
C GLY A 59 9.78 -22.18 -16.79
N ALA A 60 8.61 -21.55 -16.75
CA ALA A 60 7.62 -21.78 -15.72
C ALA A 60 6.26 -22.02 -16.38
N GLU A 61 5.60 -23.08 -15.94
CA GLU A 61 4.22 -23.43 -16.25
C GLU A 61 3.45 -23.48 -14.93
N THR A 62 2.42 -22.66 -14.77
CA THR A 62 1.64 -22.61 -13.53
C THR A 62 0.16 -22.48 -13.81
N ALA A 63 -0.63 -23.33 -13.15
CA ALA A 63 -2.07 -23.24 -13.04
C ALA A 63 -2.45 -22.72 -11.65
N LEU A 64 -3.32 -21.72 -11.60
CA LEU A 64 -3.79 -21.11 -10.36
C LEU A 64 -5.30 -21.28 -10.24
N SER A 65 -5.75 -21.60 -9.03
CA SER A 65 -7.15 -21.72 -8.67
C SER A 65 -7.38 -21.21 -7.24
N VAL A 66 -8.65 -20.95 -6.92
CA VAL A 66 -9.07 -20.56 -5.57
C VAL A 66 -9.60 -21.79 -4.83
N GLN A 67 -9.19 -21.95 -3.58
CA GLN A 67 -9.77 -22.92 -2.65
C GLN A 67 -10.63 -22.22 -1.61
N GLY A 68 -11.94 -22.53 -1.62
CA GLY A 68 -12.93 -21.97 -0.69
C GLY A 68 -13.83 -20.92 -1.34
N VAL A 69 -14.70 -20.32 -0.52
CA VAL A 69 -15.57 -19.20 -0.92
C VAL A 69 -14.94 -17.89 -0.45
N GLY A 70 -14.89 -16.88 -1.31
CA GLY A 70 -14.56 -15.51 -0.90
C GLY A 70 -13.43 -14.83 -1.66
N VAL A 71 -12.58 -15.52 -2.43
CA VAL A 71 -11.60 -14.88 -3.32
C VAL A 71 -12.14 -14.86 -4.74
N ASN A 72 -12.08 -13.71 -5.41
CA ASN A 72 -12.33 -13.59 -6.84
C ASN A 72 -11.16 -12.90 -7.53
N PHE A 73 -10.60 -13.52 -8.56
CA PHE A 73 -9.59 -12.90 -9.41
C PHE A 73 -10.22 -11.78 -10.23
N THR A 74 -9.59 -10.61 -10.23
CA THR A 74 -10.02 -9.43 -10.98
C THR A 74 -9.08 -9.09 -12.13
N GLY A 75 -7.86 -9.64 -12.12
CA GLY A 75 -6.91 -9.47 -13.22
C GLY A 75 -5.62 -10.25 -12.99
N VAL A 76 -4.84 -10.41 -14.06
CA VAL A 76 -3.50 -11.00 -14.01
C VAL A 76 -2.63 -10.40 -15.10
N SER A 77 -1.34 -10.27 -14.81
CA SER A 77 -0.32 -9.82 -15.76
C SER A 77 1.02 -10.54 -15.53
N ILE A 78 1.87 -10.54 -16.56
CA ILE A 78 3.27 -10.97 -16.42
C ILE A 78 4.04 -9.86 -15.68
N ALA A 79 4.61 -10.21 -14.53
CA ALA A 79 5.18 -9.22 -13.61
C ALA A 79 6.52 -8.66 -14.11
N ASP A 80 7.38 -9.52 -14.68
CA ASP A 80 8.62 -9.11 -15.33
C ASP A 80 8.62 -9.58 -16.79
N THR A 81 8.11 -8.73 -17.68
CA THR A 81 8.02 -9.01 -19.12
C THR A 81 9.37 -9.05 -19.82
N THR A 82 10.45 -8.58 -19.16
CA THR A 82 11.81 -8.66 -19.71
C THR A 82 12.46 -10.00 -19.45
N VAL A 83 12.12 -10.64 -18.31
CA VAL A 83 12.56 -11.99 -17.99
C VAL A 83 11.66 -13.03 -18.64
N TRP A 84 10.34 -12.87 -18.53
CA TRP A 84 9.34 -13.80 -19.04
C TRP A 84 8.81 -13.32 -20.39
N ASP A 85 9.71 -13.17 -21.35
CA ASP A 85 9.47 -12.55 -22.64
C ASP A 85 8.90 -13.52 -23.70
N THR A 86 9.03 -14.83 -23.45
CA THR A 86 8.74 -15.86 -24.43
C THR A 86 7.57 -16.71 -23.95
N ALA A 87 6.40 -16.58 -24.58
CA ALA A 87 5.29 -17.50 -24.37
C ALA A 87 5.68 -18.91 -24.83
N ASN A 88 5.40 -19.91 -24.00
CA ASN A 88 5.66 -21.31 -24.30
C ASN A 88 4.36 -22.12 -24.30
N PRO A 89 4.27 -23.19 -25.11
CA PRO A 89 3.22 -24.18 -24.97
C PRO A 89 3.33 -24.86 -23.60
N GLY A 90 2.21 -24.98 -22.90
CA GLY A 90 2.12 -25.73 -21.66
C GLY A 90 0.78 -26.43 -21.50
N ALA A 91 0.73 -27.47 -20.67
CA ALA A 91 -0.44 -28.32 -20.49
C ALA A 91 -1.47 -27.64 -19.57
N ASN A 92 -2.47 -26.98 -20.16
CA ASN A 92 -3.46 -26.23 -19.41
C ASN A 92 -4.57 -27.14 -18.85
N PRO A 93 -4.65 -27.32 -17.51
CA PRO A 93 -5.63 -28.22 -16.91
C PRO A 93 -7.08 -27.71 -17.02
N PHE A 94 -7.29 -26.41 -17.23
CA PHE A 94 -8.62 -25.80 -17.32
C PHE A 94 -9.28 -25.99 -18.69
N THR A 95 -8.46 -26.14 -19.74
CA THR A 95 -8.96 -26.36 -21.11
C THR A 95 -8.81 -27.81 -21.56
N GLY A 96 -8.03 -28.62 -20.83
CA GLY A 96 -7.73 -30.00 -21.20
C GLY A 96 -6.80 -30.13 -22.42
N GLY A 97 -6.13 -29.04 -22.80
CA GLY A 97 -5.22 -28.97 -23.96
C GLY A 97 -4.02 -28.07 -23.70
N GLU A 98 -3.26 -27.78 -24.76
CA GLU A 98 -2.11 -26.87 -24.66
C GLU A 98 -2.55 -25.41 -24.72
N THR A 99 -1.93 -24.57 -23.90
CA THR A 99 -2.04 -23.11 -23.99
C THR A 99 -0.65 -22.53 -24.19
N ASN A 100 -0.51 -21.66 -25.19
CA ASN A 100 0.73 -20.91 -25.41
C ASN A 100 0.66 -19.57 -24.69
N GLY A 101 1.45 -19.39 -23.62
CA GLY A 101 1.45 -18.16 -22.82
C GLY A 101 0.37 -18.14 -21.74
N LEU A 102 -0.43 -17.06 -21.70
CA LEU A 102 -1.39 -16.77 -20.62
C LEU A 102 -2.83 -17.14 -21.04
N TYR A 103 -3.53 -17.85 -20.16
CA TYR A 103 -4.97 -18.08 -20.20
C TYR A 103 -5.63 -17.55 -18.93
N THR A 104 -6.80 -16.94 -19.09
CA THR A 104 -7.57 -16.36 -17.99
C THR A 104 -9.05 -16.67 -18.14
N ASN A 105 -9.66 -17.20 -17.10
CA ASN A 105 -11.10 -17.30 -16.92
C ASN A 105 -11.44 -16.79 -15.51
N LEU A 106 -11.47 -15.46 -15.37
CA LEU A 106 -11.66 -14.78 -14.10
C LEU A 106 -13.02 -15.11 -13.46
N ALA A 107 -14.05 -15.33 -14.29
CA ALA A 107 -15.38 -15.71 -13.81
C ALA A 107 -15.39 -17.09 -13.10
N ALA A 108 -14.47 -17.98 -13.45
CA ALA A 108 -14.28 -19.27 -12.79
C ALA A 108 -13.10 -19.30 -11.82
N ASN A 109 -12.39 -18.17 -11.62
CA ASN A 109 -11.14 -18.09 -10.86
C ASN A 109 -10.05 -19.05 -11.34
N GLU A 110 -9.85 -19.12 -12.66
CA GLU A 110 -8.84 -19.95 -13.30
C GLU A 110 -7.82 -19.09 -14.04
N ILE A 111 -6.54 -19.28 -13.74
CA ILE A 111 -5.44 -18.63 -14.46
C ILE A 111 -4.41 -19.69 -14.80
N PHE A 112 -3.95 -19.72 -16.04
CA PHE A 112 -2.82 -20.55 -16.44
C PHE A 112 -1.78 -19.70 -17.16
N ALA A 113 -0.50 -19.89 -16.88
CA ALA A 113 0.58 -19.22 -17.59
C ALA A 113 1.75 -20.16 -17.86
N ALA A 114 2.28 -20.12 -19.09
CA ALA A 114 3.48 -20.84 -19.49
C ALA A 114 4.43 -19.91 -20.25
N TYR A 115 5.55 -19.55 -19.62
CA TYR A 115 6.55 -18.63 -20.19
C TYR A 115 7.98 -19.11 -19.94
N GLY A 116 8.90 -18.63 -20.77
CA GLY A 116 10.32 -18.88 -20.67
C GLY A 116 11.13 -17.60 -20.58
N SER A 117 12.36 -17.78 -20.12
CA SER A 117 13.44 -16.81 -20.06
C SER A 117 14.69 -17.43 -20.68
N ALA A 118 15.29 -16.75 -21.65
CA ALA A 118 16.44 -17.27 -22.39
C ALA A 118 17.72 -17.38 -21.53
N VAL A 119 17.98 -16.40 -20.65
CA VAL A 119 19.15 -16.38 -19.77
C VAL A 119 18.86 -15.65 -18.46
N LEU A 120 18.89 -16.37 -17.34
CA LEU A 120 19.00 -15.82 -16.00
C LEU A 120 20.45 -15.92 -15.51
N ASN A 121 20.94 -14.83 -14.94
CA ASN A 121 22.29 -14.72 -14.38
C ASN A 121 22.28 -14.60 -12.85
N SER A 122 21.10 -14.53 -12.23
CA SER A 122 20.93 -14.24 -10.81
C SER A 122 20.17 -15.37 -10.11
N PRO A 123 20.61 -15.80 -8.91
CA PRO A 123 19.87 -16.75 -8.08
C PRO A 123 18.69 -16.11 -7.34
N ALA A 124 18.45 -14.81 -7.52
CA ALA A 124 17.34 -14.11 -6.89
C ALA A 124 15.99 -14.61 -7.42
N ALA A 125 14.98 -14.61 -6.53
CA ALA A 125 13.59 -14.83 -6.92
C ALA A 125 13.18 -13.82 -7.99
N THR A 126 12.54 -14.30 -9.05
CA THR A 126 12.06 -13.47 -10.14
C THR A 126 10.54 -13.48 -10.17
N ASN A 127 9.95 -12.29 -10.28
CA ASN A 127 8.49 -12.13 -10.33
C ASN A 127 7.96 -12.70 -11.66
N PHE A 128 7.01 -13.62 -11.58
CA PHE A 128 6.41 -14.26 -12.74
C PHE A 128 5.03 -13.68 -13.07
N LEU A 129 4.09 -13.80 -12.14
CA LEU A 129 2.73 -13.28 -12.30
C LEU A 129 2.38 -12.30 -11.19
N THR A 130 1.67 -11.24 -11.53
CA THR A 130 0.92 -10.43 -10.56
C THR A 130 -0.57 -10.71 -10.74
N ILE A 131 -1.23 -11.17 -9.69
CA ILE A 131 -2.65 -11.53 -9.68
C ILE A 131 -3.39 -10.56 -8.77
N ASN A 132 -4.38 -9.86 -9.33
CA ASN A 132 -5.28 -9.00 -8.58
C ASN A 132 -6.49 -9.81 -8.14
N TYR A 133 -6.94 -9.60 -6.91
CA TYR A 133 -8.06 -10.32 -6.33
C TYR A 133 -8.91 -9.43 -5.44
N THR A 134 -10.12 -9.92 -5.12
CA THR A 134 -10.99 -9.34 -4.10
C THR A 134 -11.42 -10.41 -3.11
N GLY A 135 -11.74 -9.98 -1.90
CA GLY A 135 -12.23 -10.85 -0.82
C GLY A 135 -11.15 -11.77 -0.24
N ALA A 136 -11.55 -12.72 0.62
CA ALA A 136 -10.66 -13.52 1.47
C ALA A 136 -10.73 -15.01 1.16
N GLY A 137 -9.62 -15.73 1.32
CA GLY A 137 -9.54 -17.18 1.14
C GLY A 137 -8.14 -17.64 0.74
N THR A 138 -8.03 -18.78 0.05
CA THR A 138 -6.73 -19.35 -0.31
C THR A 138 -6.57 -19.41 -1.82
N ILE A 139 -5.45 -18.87 -2.31
CA ILE A 139 -5.01 -19.05 -3.70
C ILE A 139 -4.03 -20.21 -3.73
N LEU A 140 -4.23 -21.13 -4.67
CA LEU A 140 -3.35 -22.25 -4.95
C LEU A 140 -2.67 -22.03 -6.29
N ALA A 141 -1.38 -22.35 -6.36
CA ALA A 141 -0.64 -22.53 -7.59
C ALA A 141 -0.07 -23.94 -7.63
N SER A 142 -0.20 -24.60 -8.76
CA SER A 142 0.51 -25.83 -9.08
C SER A 142 1.18 -25.69 -10.44
N GLY A 143 2.34 -26.31 -10.61
CA GLY A 143 3.10 -26.08 -11.81
C GLY A 143 4.38 -26.89 -11.93
N LEU A 144 5.11 -26.53 -12.98
CA LEU A 144 6.39 -27.07 -13.35
C LEU A 144 7.33 -25.90 -13.57
N VAL A 145 8.57 -26.05 -13.12
CA VAL A 145 9.64 -25.14 -13.50
C VAL A 145 10.67 -25.96 -14.25
N ALA A 146 11.08 -25.51 -15.43
CA ALA A 146 12.15 -26.11 -16.19
C ALA A 146 13.39 -25.22 -16.11
N GLN A 147 14.55 -25.76 -15.76
CA GLN A 147 15.81 -25.02 -15.79
C GLN A 147 16.85 -25.80 -16.57
N GLN A 148 17.49 -25.16 -17.56
CA GLN A 148 18.45 -25.78 -18.46
C GLN A 148 17.92 -27.08 -19.10
N GLY A 149 16.64 -27.11 -19.47
CA GLY A 149 15.97 -28.27 -20.06
C GLY A 149 15.63 -29.40 -19.08
N THR A 150 15.93 -29.26 -17.79
CA THR A 150 15.51 -30.19 -16.74
C THR A 150 14.20 -29.73 -16.13
N ASN A 151 13.20 -30.61 -16.14
CA ASN A 151 11.88 -30.31 -15.57
C ASN A 151 11.81 -30.66 -14.08
N PHE A 152 11.35 -29.69 -13.28
CA PHE A 152 11.05 -29.81 -11.86
C PHE A 152 9.54 -29.75 -11.69
N ASN A 153 8.92 -30.93 -11.65
CA ASN A 153 7.47 -31.10 -11.70
C ASN A 153 6.83 -31.03 -10.32
N ASN A 154 5.51 -30.77 -10.30
CA ASN A 154 4.67 -30.79 -9.09
C ASN A 154 5.12 -29.78 -8.03
N LEU A 155 5.66 -28.64 -8.47
CA LEU A 155 5.89 -27.52 -7.58
C LEU A 155 4.51 -26.92 -7.24
N SER A 156 4.30 -26.66 -5.96
CA SER A 156 3.05 -26.09 -5.47
C SER A 156 3.33 -24.97 -4.48
N ALA A 157 2.54 -23.92 -4.57
CA ALA A 157 2.52 -22.84 -3.60
C ALA A 157 1.07 -22.55 -3.21
N SER A 158 0.88 -22.08 -1.98
CA SER A 158 -0.41 -21.56 -1.54
C SER A 158 -0.21 -20.29 -0.73
N VAL A 159 -1.20 -19.41 -0.77
CA VAL A 159 -1.23 -18.20 0.04
C VAL A 159 -2.64 -17.97 0.55
N GLY A 160 -2.76 -17.78 1.85
CA GLY A 160 -3.98 -17.26 2.45
C GLY A 160 -4.00 -15.75 2.23
N VAL A 161 -5.01 -15.27 1.54
CA VAL A 161 -5.22 -13.84 1.30
C VAL A 161 -6.38 -13.34 2.14
N GLY A 162 -6.18 -12.19 2.79
CA GLY A 162 -7.25 -11.50 3.49
C GLY A 162 -8.15 -10.75 2.52
N SER A 163 -9.36 -10.40 2.96
CA SER A 163 -10.17 -9.44 2.21
C SER A 163 -9.45 -8.11 2.20
N SER A 164 -8.88 -7.73 1.06
CA SER A 164 -8.56 -6.33 0.81
C SER A 164 -9.89 -5.61 0.61
N THR A 165 -10.57 -5.25 1.69
CA THR A 165 -11.64 -4.27 1.60
C THR A 165 -11.00 -3.00 1.09
N PRO A 166 -11.38 -2.49 -0.09
CA PRO A 166 -10.77 -1.29 -0.60
C PRO A 166 -10.89 -0.19 0.45
N GLN A 167 -9.77 0.42 0.81
CA GLN A 167 -9.80 1.50 1.79
C GLN A 167 -10.42 2.72 1.12
N LEU A 168 -11.56 3.14 1.67
CA LEU A 168 -12.25 4.32 1.19
C LEU A 168 -11.43 5.59 1.51
N PRO A 169 -11.41 6.58 0.61
CA PRO A 169 -10.67 7.82 0.85
C PRO A 169 -11.19 8.54 2.10
N THR A 170 -10.31 9.20 2.84
CA THR A 170 -10.66 9.99 4.03
C THR A 170 -10.27 11.46 3.86
N ILE A 171 -10.70 12.30 4.80
CA ILE A 171 -10.33 13.73 4.84
C ILE A 171 -9.74 14.07 6.21
N GLN A 172 -8.84 15.05 6.23
CA GLN A 172 -8.26 15.58 7.46
C GLN A 172 -7.90 17.05 7.31
N PHE A 173 -7.90 17.79 8.41
CA PHE A 173 -7.40 19.16 8.44
C PHE A 173 -5.93 19.22 8.84
N VAL A 174 -5.23 20.21 8.30
CA VAL A 174 -3.90 20.65 8.70
C VAL A 174 -3.98 22.14 9.00
N ASP A 175 -3.66 22.52 10.24
CA ASP A 175 -3.40 23.92 10.59
C ASP A 175 -1.99 24.30 10.14
N ASN A 176 -1.87 25.32 9.30
CA ASN A 176 -0.60 25.76 8.75
C ASN A 176 0.14 26.74 9.68
N GLY A 177 -0.48 27.20 10.78
CA GLY A 177 0.12 28.09 11.77
C GLY A 177 0.31 29.54 11.29
N ASP A 178 -0.20 29.89 10.11
CA ASP A 178 -0.08 31.21 9.49
C ASP A 178 -1.44 31.88 9.26
N GLY A 179 -2.48 31.40 9.96
CA GLY A 179 -3.86 31.83 9.75
C GLY A 179 -4.51 31.18 8.54
N THR A 180 -3.97 30.06 8.05
CA THR A 180 -4.61 29.21 7.05
C THR A 180 -4.76 27.78 7.54
N VAL A 181 -5.80 27.09 7.05
CA VAL A 181 -6.07 25.68 7.29
C VAL A 181 -6.25 24.99 5.95
N THR A 182 -5.62 23.83 5.77
CA THR A 182 -5.77 23.03 4.56
C THR A 182 -6.54 21.76 4.87
N LEU A 183 -7.61 21.50 4.12
CA LEU A 183 -8.22 20.18 4.09
C LEU A 183 -7.49 19.31 3.08
N GLN A 184 -7.09 18.13 3.51
CA GLN A 184 -6.43 17.13 2.71
C GLN A 184 -7.36 15.96 2.43
N ILE A 185 -7.24 15.38 1.23
CA ILE A 185 -7.83 14.09 0.89
C ILE A 185 -6.73 13.03 0.99
N VAL A 186 -7.00 11.96 1.74
CA VAL A 186 -6.13 10.79 1.85
C VAL A 186 -6.67 9.69 0.94
N ALA A 187 -5.92 9.40 -0.13
CA ALA A 187 -6.17 8.31 -1.06
C ALA A 187 -5.38 7.08 -0.62
N TYR A 188 -6.05 5.94 -0.52
CA TYR A 188 -5.40 4.67 -0.14
C TYR A 188 -5.12 3.77 -1.34
N GLU A 189 -5.80 4.02 -2.45
CA GLU A 189 -5.66 3.26 -3.69
C GLU A 189 -5.30 4.19 -4.86
N SER A 190 -4.77 3.61 -5.94
CA SER A 190 -4.55 4.37 -7.17
C SER A 190 -5.86 4.56 -7.92
N GLY A 191 -6.22 5.76 -8.34
CA GLY A 191 -7.43 5.96 -9.15
C GLY A 191 -7.89 7.40 -9.24
N SER A 192 -8.86 7.65 -10.12
CA SER A 192 -9.52 8.95 -10.21
C SER A 192 -10.35 9.22 -8.97
N THR A 193 -10.32 10.47 -8.52
CA THR A 193 -11.06 10.93 -7.34
C THR A 193 -12.09 11.98 -7.76
N GLY A 194 -13.25 11.97 -7.14
CA GLY A 194 -14.26 13.04 -7.23
C GLY A 194 -14.70 13.44 -5.83
N SER A 195 -14.75 14.73 -5.53
CA SER A 195 -15.06 15.24 -4.19
C SER A 195 -16.19 16.27 -4.19
N GLU A 196 -16.94 16.30 -3.10
CA GLU A 196 -17.95 17.31 -2.78
C GLU A 196 -17.86 17.60 -1.28
N LEU A 197 -17.30 18.74 -0.91
CA LEU A 197 -16.94 19.05 0.47
C LEU A 197 -17.48 20.42 0.86
N ALA A 198 -18.26 20.44 1.93
CA ALA A 198 -18.89 21.61 2.53
C ALA A 198 -18.19 21.97 3.84
N PHE A 199 -17.90 23.25 4.03
CA PHE A 199 -17.17 23.80 5.17
C PHE A 199 -18.03 24.82 5.89
N SER A 200 -18.04 24.77 7.22
CA SER A 200 -18.78 25.70 8.05
C SER A 200 -18.11 25.89 9.41
N VAL A 201 -18.32 27.05 10.01
CA VAL A 201 -17.94 27.35 11.40
C VAL A 201 -19.13 27.07 12.33
N ASP A 202 -18.87 26.57 13.54
CA ASP A 202 -19.93 26.33 14.52
C ASP A 202 -20.61 27.62 15.01
N VAL A 203 -21.91 27.51 15.31
CA VAL A 203 -22.72 28.66 15.70
C VAL A 203 -22.28 29.16 17.07
N GLY A 204 -21.90 30.45 17.14
CA GLY A 204 -21.49 31.10 18.38
C GLY A 204 -19.97 31.27 18.51
N ASP A 205 -19.21 30.72 17.58
CA ASP A 205 -17.76 30.89 17.53
C ASP A 205 -17.34 32.26 17.00
N GLY A 206 -16.15 32.70 17.41
CA GLY A 206 -15.51 33.92 16.92
C GLY A 206 -14.68 33.71 15.65
N LEU A 207 -14.71 32.50 15.09
CA LEU A 207 -13.95 32.12 13.91
C LEU A 207 -14.61 32.63 12.63
N LEU A 208 -13.80 33.17 11.72
CA LEU A 208 -14.23 33.68 10.43
C LEU A 208 -13.40 33.05 9.31
N ILE A 209 -14.09 32.59 8.26
CA ILE A 209 -13.45 32.20 7.00
C ILE A 209 -13.23 33.48 6.17
N THR A 210 -11.99 33.72 5.75
CA THR A 210 -11.58 34.95 5.06
C THR A 210 -11.16 34.73 3.61
N SER A 211 -10.81 33.50 3.24
CA SER A 211 -10.51 33.12 1.85
C SER A 211 -10.66 31.62 1.66
N ALA A 212 -10.77 31.18 0.40
CA ALA A 212 -10.81 29.78 0.01
C ALA A 212 -10.16 29.60 -1.37
N VAL A 213 -9.21 28.67 -1.49
CA VAL A 213 -8.46 28.40 -2.73
C VAL A 213 -8.20 26.90 -2.86
N ILE A 214 -8.35 26.34 -4.07
CA ILE A 214 -7.92 24.96 -4.36
C ILE A 214 -6.39 24.90 -4.21
N ALA A 215 -5.91 24.12 -3.25
CA ALA A 215 -4.52 24.12 -2.84
C ALA A 215 -3.63 23.52 -3.94
N ASP A 216 -3.98 22.32 -4.42
CA ASP A 216 -3.34 21.69 -5.57
C ASP A 216 -4.25 21.72 -6.80
N SER A 217 -4.29 22.89 -7.45
CA SER A 217 -5.08 23.10 -8.68
C SER A 217 -4.61 22.31 -9.90
N ALA A 218 -3.42 21.69 -9.86
CA ALA A 218 -2.96 20.79 -10.91
C ALA A 218 -3.51 19.37 -10.72
N THR A 219 -3.70 18.95 -9.47
CA THR A 219 -4.31 17.66 -9.12
C THR A 219 -5.83 17.72 -9.18
N PHE A 220 -6.44 18.75 -8.60
CA PHE A 220 -7.89 18.97 -8.57
C PHE A 220 -8.30 20.02 -9.59
N ASP A 221 -8.08 19.70 -10.86
CA ASP A 221 -8.19 20.62 -12.00
C ASP A 221 -9.58 20.63 -12.65
N MET A 222 -10.43 19.66 -12.31
CA MET A 222 -11.72 19.47 -12.95
C MET A 222 -12.87 19.79 -11.99
N ALA A 223 -13.43 20.99 -12.13
CA ALA A 223 -14.68 21.32 -11.45
C ALA A 223 -15.79 20.35 -11.88
N ASN A 224 -16.47 19.72 -10.93
CA ASN A 224 -17.60 18.85 -11.18
C ASN A 224 -18.89 19.37 -10.52
N PRO A 225 -20.06 18.96 -11.02
CA PRO A 225 -21.32 19.22 -10.35
C PRO A 225 -21.34 18.50 -9.00
N GLY A 226 -21.75 19.20 -7.95
CA GLY A 226 -21.97 18.62 -6.63
C GLY A 226 -23.17 19.25 -5.91
N ASP A 227 -23.77 18.51 -4.98
CA ASP A 227 -24.96 18.92 -4.24
C ASP A 227 -24.58 19.87 -3.11
N ASN A 228 -24.69 21.17 -3.34
CA ASN A 228 -24.29 22.18 -2.36
C ASN A 228 -25.36 22.36 -1.27
N PRO A 229 -25.07 21.98 -0.01
CA PRO A 229 -26.05 22.01 1.07
C PRO A 229 -26.45 23.43 1.49
N PHE A 230 -25.62 24.45 1.19
CA PHE A 230 -25.88 25.84 1.58
C PHE A 230 -26.88 26.53 0.66
N THR A 231 -26.92 26.14 -0.62
CA THR A 231 -27.85 26.71 -1.60
C THR A 231 -29.05 25.81 -1.87
N GLY A 232 -28.96 24.52 -1.52
CA GLY A 232 -29.95 23.51 -1.89
C GLY A 232 -29.99 23.23 -3.40
N THR A 233 -28.93 23.60 -4.13
CA THR A 233 -28.81 23.44 -5.57
C THR A 233 -27.45 22.87 -5.96
N VAL A 234 -27.32 22.40 -7.19
CA VAL A 234 -26.04 21.92 -7.72
C VAL A 234 -25.09 23.10 -7.91
N THR A 235 -23.88 22.98 -7.35
CA THR A 235 -22.77 23.91 -7.58
C THR A 235 -21.68 23.20 -8.35
N ASN A 236 -21.13 23.86 -9.39
CA ASN A 236 -19.99 23.36 -10.14
C ASN A 236 -18.72 24.08 -9.68
N GLY A 237 -17.76 23.37 -9.09
CA GLY A 237 -16.52 23.96 -8.59
C GLY A 237 -16.65 24.57 -7.20
N LEU A 238 -16.18 25.81 -7.03
CA LEU A 238 -16.07 26.49 -5.73
C LEU A 238 -17.20 27.50 -5.51
N TYR A 239 -17.85 27.42 -4.35
CA TYR A 239 -18.80 28.40 -3.82
C TYR A 239 -18.28 28.95 -2.49
N THR A 240 -18.44 30.25 -2.28
CA THR A 240 -18.01 30.94 -1.05
C THR A 240 -19.06 31.95 -0.61
N ASP A 241 -19.45 31.89 0.66
CA ASP A 241 -20.16 32.94 1.37
C ASP A 241 -19.44 33.17 2.71
N PHE A 242 -18.45 34.06 2.68
CA PHE A 242 -17.65 34.39 3.86
C PHE A 242 -18.44 35.16 4.92
N VAL A 243 -19.53 35.84 4.55
CA VAL A 243 -20.39 36.52 5.51
C VAL A 243 -21.16 35.49 6.35
N ALA A 244 -21.55 34.38 5.73
CA ALA A 244 -22.20 33.26 6.40
C ALA A 244 -21.22 32.20 6.94
N ASN A 245 -19.89 32.37 6.77
CA ASN A 245 -18.87 31.36 7.08
C ASN A 245 -19.10 30.01 6.38
N GLN A 246 -19.45 30.05 5.09
CA GLN A 246 -19.77 28.86 4.31
C GLN A 246 -18.87 28.78 3.08
N VAL A 247 -18.29 27.61 2.84
CA VAL A 247 -17.55 27.30 1.61
C VAL A 247 -17.96 25.92 1.13
N PHE A 248 -18.18 25.75 -0.17
CA PHE A 248 -18.41 24.45 -0.78
C PHE A 248 -17.48 24.28 -1.97
N ALA A 249 -16.83 23.13 -2.08
CA ALA A 249 -15.95 22.81 -3.19
C ALA A 249 -16.29 21.44 -3.77
N SER A 250 -16.47 21.38 -5.08
CA SER A 250 -16.64 20.15 -5.84
C SER A 250 -15.66 20.09 -7.01
N TYR A 251 -14.61 19.27 -6.83
CA TYR A 251 -13.60 19.02 -7.85
C TYR A 251 -13.25 17.53 -7.94
N GLY A 252 -12.92 17.10 -9.15
CA GLY A 252 -12.31 15.81 -9.44
C GLY A 252 -10.85 15.93 -9.81
N SER A 253 -10.20 14.77 -9.86
CA SER A 253 -8.81 14.60 -10.26
C SER A 253 -8.68 13.57 -11.38
N GLY A 254 -7.54 13.59 -12.06
CA GLY A 254 -7.03 12.44 -12.79
C GLY A 254 -6.67 11.27 -11.85
N ILE A 255 -5.88 10.31 -12.35
CA ILE A 255 -5.45 9.16 -11.55
C ILE A 255 -4.46 9.62 -10.47
N LEU A 256 -4.88 9.51 -9.21
CA LEU A 256 -3.99 9.68 -8.06
C LEU A 256 -3.30 8.36 -7.73
N SER A 257 -2.10 8.44 -7.15
CA SER A 257 -1.49 7.31 -6.44
C SER A 257 -1.92 7.34 -4.96
N PRO A 258 -1.71 6.27 -4.17
CA PRO A 258 -1.91 6.33 -2.73
C PRO A 258 -1.07 7.46 -2.11
N GLY A 259 -1.68 8.27 -1.24
CA GLY A 259 -1.03 9.44 -0.66
C GLY A 259 -2.01 10.47 -0.10
N THR A 260 -1.45 11.55 0.41
CA THR A 260 -2.19 12.70 0.94
C THR A 260 -2.07 13.87 -0.02
N TYR A 261 -3.20 14.48 -0.35
CA TYR A 261 -3.29 15.56 -1.34
C TYR A 261 -3.97 16.77 -0.74
N ASP A 262 -3.36 17.95 -0.91
CA ASP A 262 -3.92 19.22 -0.46
C ASP A 262 -5.09 19.60 -1.37
N PHE A 263 -6.31 19.62 -0.82
CA PHE A 263 -7.51 19.87 -1.60
C PHE A 263 -7.90 21.35 -1.58
N LEU A 264 -8.22 21.88 -0.41
CA LEU A 264 -8.69 23.27 -0.25
C LEU A 264 -7.98 23.93 0.93
N THR A 265 -7.36 25.08 0.68
CA THR A 265 -6.83 25.95 1.73
C THR A 265 -7.80 27.08 2.01
N LEU A 266 -8.14 27.24 3.28
CA LEU A 266 -8.99 28.29 3.82
C LEU A 266 -8.14 29.28 4.61
N GLY A 267 -8.28 30.58 4.34
CA GLY A 267 -7.80 31.60 5.25
C GLY A 267 -8.80 31.76 6.39
N VAL A 268 -8.33 31.85 7.63
CA VAL A 268 -9.15 31.90 8.83
C VAL A 268 -8.66 32.98 9.79
N SER A 269 -9.56 33.51 10.61
CA SER A 269 -9.22 34.47 11.67
C SER A 269 -10.15 34.31 12.87
N GLY A 270 -9.68 34.64 14.07
CA GLY A 270 -10.45 34.46 15.30
C GLY A 270 -10.24 33.10 15.93
N ASN A 271 -11.23 32.61 16.69
CA ASN A 271 -11.16 31.36 17.43
C ASN A 271 -12.48 30.59 17.38
N GLY A 272 -12.38 29.27 17.34
CA GLY A 272 -13.54 28.39 17.22
C GLY A 272 -13.23 27.12 16.44
N THR A 273 -14.27 26.41 16.08
CA THR A 273 -14.23 25.11 15.41
C THR A 273 -14.59 25.26 13.94
N LEU A 274 -13.71 24.77 13.07
CA LEU A 274 -13.97 24.63 11.64
C LEU A 274 -14.38 23.19 11.35
N ASN A 275 -15.51 23.01 10.69
CA ASN A 275 -16.02 21.70 10.30
C ASN A 275 -16.01 21.55 8.78
N ALA A 276 -15.69 20.35 8.31
CA ALA A 276 -15.89 19.92 6.92
C ALA A 276 -16.75 18.66 6.90
N THR A 277 -17.69 18.59 5.97
CA THR A 277 -18.49 17.40 5.71
C THR A 277 -18.68 17.18 4.22
N GLY A 278 -18.92 15.94 3.80
CA GLY A 278 -19.28 15.68 2.41
C GLY A 278 -18.99 14.26 1.97
N VAL A 279 -18.60 14.13 0.71
CA VAL A 279 -18.30 12.85 0.09
C VAL A 279 -17.03 12.93 -0.74
N VAL A 280 -16.30 11.81 -0.78
CA VAL A 280 -15.19 11.61 -1.70
C VAL A 280 -15.36 10.24 -2.33
N SER A 281 -15.32 10.19 -3.64
CA SER A 281 -15.33 8.95 -4.41
C SER A 281 -13.94 8.67 -4.95
N GLN A 282 -13.53 7.40 -4.92
CA GLN A 282 -12.30 6.94 -5.57
C GLN A 282 -12.59 5.62 -6.29
N GLN A 283 -12.18 5.53 -7.56
CA GLN A 283 -12.47 4.38 -8.43
C GLN A 283 -13.97 3.99 -8.47
N GLY A 284 -14.87 4.96 -8.41
CA GLY A 284 -16.31 4.71 -8.40
C GLY A 284 -16.88 4.20 -7.08
N MET A 285 -16.06 4.03 -6.04
CA MET A 285 -16.54 3.78 -4.67
C MET A 285 -16.70 5.10 -3.94
N LEU A 286 -17.88 5.34 -3.40
CA LEU A 286 -18.22 6.56 -2.67
C LEU A 286 -18.01 6.36 -1.17
N ASN A 287 -17.19 7.20 -0.54
CA ASN A 287 -17.21 7.36 0.92
C ASN A 287 -18.19 8.46 1.29
N SER A 288 -19.41 8.05 1.66
CA SER A 288 -20.47 8.97 2.07
C SER A 288 -20.37 9.34 3.55
N GLY A 289 -20.60 10.61 3.88
CA GLY A 289 -20.67 11.05 5.28
C GLY A 289 -19.30 11.25 5.92
N LEU A 290 -18.32 11.67 5.12
CA LEU A 290 -17.05 12.13 5.63
C LEU A 290 -17.26 13.37 6.49
N SER A 291 -16.55 13.42 7.61
CA SER A 291 -16.47 14.60 8.46
C SER A 291 -15.06 14.80 8.99
N ALA A 292 -14.65 16.05 9.12
CA ALA A 292 -13.45 16.48 9.80
C ALA A 292 -13.75 17.75 10.60
N SER A 293 -13.03 17.94 11.69
CA SER A 293 -13.17 19.11 12.56
C SER A 293 -11.80 19.51 13.10
N ILE A 294 -11.57 20.80 13.27
CA ILE A 294 -10.36 21.35 13.88
C ILE A 294 -10.69 22.56 14.73
N ASP A 295 -10.19 22.56 15.96
CA ASP A 295 -10.30 23.69 16.88
C ASP A 295 -9.12 24.64 16.68
N LEU A 296 -9.42 25.88 16.32
CA LEU A 296 -8.45 26.94 16.12
C LEU A 296 -8.43 27.85 17.34
N VAL A 297 -7.28 27.87 18.00
CA VAL A 297 -6.99 28.79 19.09
C VAL A 297 -6.10 29.91 18.56
N PRO A 298 -6.22 31.15 19.06
CA PRO A 298 -5.33 32.21 18.66
C PRO A 298 -3.90 31.79 18.99
N GLU A 299 -3.03 31.76 17.97
CA GLU A 299 -1.60 31.64 18.19
C GLU A 299 -1.21 32.66 19.25
N PRO A 300 -0.55 32.25 20.36
CA PRO A 300 -0.16 33.17 21.40
C PRO A 300 0.72 34.21 20.75
N THR A 301 0.17 35.41 20.56
CA THR A 301 0.83 36.48 19.83
C THR A 301 2.21 36.62 20.46
N SER A 302 3.26 36.41 19.68
CA SER A 302 4.65 36.37 20.18
C SER A 302 5.07 37.66 20.90
N ALA A 303 4.19 38.67 20.90
CA ALA A 303 4.13 39.80 21.82
C ALA A 303 4.37 39.44 23.30
N LEU A 304 3.91 38.29 23.82
CA LEU A 304 4.14 37.96 25.24
C LEU A 304 5.63 37.67 25.56
N LEU A 305 6.41 37.14 24.61
CA LEU A 305 7.86 36.95 24.81
C LEU A 305 8.64 38.27 24.73
N LEU A 306 8.17 39.26 23.96
CA LEU A 306 8.79 40.58 23.93
C LEU A 306 8.57 41.36 25.23
N THR A 307 7.41 41.22 25.88
CA THR A 307 7.14 41.92 27.16
C THR A 307 8.00 41.37 28.31
N VAL A 308 8.29 40.07 28.34
CA VAL A 308 9.20 39.49 29.35
C VAL A 308 10.67 39.86 29.07
N GLY A 309 11.08 39.93 27.79
CA GLY A 309 12.43 40.35 27.41
C GLY A 309 12.75 41.81 27.72
N VAL A 310 11.79 42.72 27.54
CA VAL A 310 11.98 44.16 27.81
C VAL A 310 11.97 44.46 29.31
N VAL A 311 11.16 43.74 30.12
CA VAL A 311 11.18 43.89 31.59
C VAL A 311 12.49 43.34 32.20
N ALA A 312 13.07 42.28 31.61
CA ALA A 312 14.37 41.75 32.07
C ALA A 312 15.57 42.67 31.76
N CYS A 313 15.53 43.45 30.67
CA CYS A 313 16.58 44.44 30.36
C CYS A 313 16.38 45.78 31.10
N GLY A 314 15.15 46.18 31.43
CA GLY A 314 14.88 47.42 32.16
C GLY A 314 15.34 47.44 33.62
N CYS A 315 15.44 46.27 34.27
CA CYS A 315 15.85 46.17 35.68
C CYS A 315 17.37 46.11 35.92
N ARG A 316 18.21 46.16 34.87
CA ARG A 316 19.69 46.19 35.03
C ARG A 316 20.31 47.58 34.95
N TYR A 317 19.53 48.65 34.74
CA TYR A 317 20.07 50.01 34.50
C TYR A 317 19.86 51.01 35.65
N ARG A 318 19.80 50.54 36.91
CA ARG A 318 19.72 51.43 38.09
C ARG A 318 20.50 50.90 39.30
N ALA A 319 21.82 50.78 39.15
CA ALA A 319 22.76 50.68 40.27
C ALA A 319 24.18 51.04 39.80
N ALA A 320 24.46 52.33 39.66
CA ALA A 320 25.78 52.99 39.81
C ALA A 320 25.58 54.50 39.69
#